data_AF-A0A7X8UGD9-F1
#
_entry.id   AF-A0A7X8UGD9-F1
#
_cell.length_a   1.000
_cell.length_b   1.000
_cell.length_c   1.000
_cell.angle_alpha   90.00
_cell.angle_beta   90.00
_cell.angle_gamma   90.00
#
_symmetry.space_group_name_H-M   'P 1'
#
loop_
_entity.id
_entity.type
_entity.pdbx_description
1 polymer ?
#
loop_
_entity_poly.entity_id
_entity_poly.type
_entity_poly.pdbx_seq_one_letter_code
_entity_poly.pdbx_strand_id
1 'polypeptide(L)'
;SGKVLSGGVDSNALQRPKRFFGAARNIEEGGSITIIATALVDTGSRMDDVIFEEFKGTGNMELHLERKLVDKRVFPAIDINKSGTRKEELLVDSADLARIWVLRKVLNPLSPVESMELLLEKLSKTKTNSDFLNSLSGGKN
;
A
#
# COMPACT_ATOMS: atom_id res chain seq x y z
N SER A 1 30.66 1.12 -15.40
CA SER A 1 30.50 -0.31 -15.04
C SER A 1 29.79 -0.95 -16.20
N GLY A 2 30.43 -1.78 -17.02
CA GLY A 2 29.86 -2.25 -18.30
C GLY A 2 28.62 -3.16 -18.21
N LYS A 3 27.92 -3.20 -17.06
CA LYS A 3 26.75 -4.03 -16.81
C LYS A 3 25.50 -3.16 -16.73
N VAL A 4 24.76 -3.14 -17.85
CA VAL A 4 23.44 -2.52 -17.98
C VAL A 4 22.40 -3.55 -17.58
N LEU A 5 21.51 -3.19 -16.65
CA LEU A 5 20.35 -3.98 -16.26
C LEU A 5 19.33 -4.02 -17.41
N SER A 6 18.39 -4.97 -17.31
CA SER A 6 17.20 -4.96 -18.15
C SER A 6 16.55 -3.56 -18.10
N GLY A 7 16.14 -3.00 -19.24
CA GLY A 7 15.54 -1.64 -19.28
C GLY A 7 16.53 -0.47 -19.40
N GLY A 8 17.83 -0.72 -19.59
CA GLY A 8 18.81 0.34 -19.91
C GLY A 8 19.40 1.07 -18.70
N VAL A 9 19.16 0.57 -17.48
CA VAL A 9 19.66 1.16 -16.24
C VAL A 9 21.08 0.68 -15.95
N ASP A 10 22.04 1.58 -15.70
CA ASP A 10 23.34 1.17 -15.17
C ASP A 10 23.14 0.56 -13.78
N SER A 11 23.70 -0.64 -13.57
CA SER A 11 23.59 -1.38 -12.29
C SER A 11 23.98 -0.57 -11.04
N ASN A 12 24.86 0.42 -11.17
CA ASN A 12 25.28 1.30 -10.08
C ASN A 12 24.37 2.53 -9.90
N ALA A 13 23.55 2.89 -10.88
CA ALA A 13 22.70 4.08 -10.82
C ALA A 13 21.69 4.02 -9.67
N LEU A 14 21.22 2.80 -9.33
CA LEU A 14 20.23 2.59 -8.27
C LEU A 14 20.84 2.57 -6.86
N GLN A 15 22.17 2.52 -6.72
CA GLN A 15 22.81 2.40 -5.41
C GLN A 15 22.51 3.61 -4.50
N ARG A 16 22.65 4.84 -5.02
CA ARG A 16 22.40 6.06 -4.23
C ARG A 16 20.91 6.23 -3.89
N PRO A 17 19.97 6.10 -4.84
CA PRO A 17 18.55 6.18 -4.53
C PRO A 17 18.07 5.11 -3.53
N LYS A 18 18.53 3.85 -3.66
CA LYS A 18 18.20 2.79 -2.69
C LYS A 18 18.72 3.12 -1.29
N ARG A 19 19.95 3.66 -1.18
CA ARG A 19 20.51 4.10 0.11
C ARG A 19 19.71 5.25 0.72
N PHE A 20 19.22 6.19 -0.10
CA PHE A 20 18.36 7.28 0.36
C PHE A 20 17.03 6.75 0.88
N PHE A 21 16.34 5.91 0.12
CA PHE A 21 15.05 5.35 0.55
C PHE A 21 15.20 4.43 1.77
N GLY A 22 16.26 3.62 1.83
CA GLY A 22 16.63 2.78 2.98
C GLY A 22 17.17 3.55 4.19
N ALA A 23 17.27 4.88 4.13
CA ALA A 23 17.54 5.69 5.32
C ALA A 23 16.33 5.69 6.27
N ALA A 24 15.12 5.51 5.76
CA ALA A 24 13.90 5.40 6.57
C ALA A 24 14.01 4.23 7.55
N ARG A 25 13.83 4.51 8.84
CA ARG A 25 13.90 3.54 9.92
C ARG A 25 13.34 4.11 11.22
N ASN A 26 12.82 3.22 12.06
CA ASN A 26 12.58 3.52 13.47
C ASN A 26 13.87 3.23 14.27
N ILE A 27 14.27 4.12 15.17
CA ILE A 27 15.50 4.00 15.95
C ILE A 27 15.12 3.73 17.41
N GLU A 28 15.58 2.60 17.96
CA GLU A 28 15.22 2.18 19.33
C GLU A 28 15.66 3.19 20.39
N GLU A 29 16.87 3.74 20.25
CA GLU A 29 17.46 4.68 21.20
C GLU A 29 17.02 6.14 21.00
N GLY A 30 16.17 6.43 20.00
CA GLY A 30 15.57 7.75 19.86
C GLY A 30 15.23 8.17 18.44
N GLY A 31 13.98 8.62 18.25
CA GLY A 31 13.47 9.21 17.02
C GLY A 31 13.15 8.19 15.92
N SER A 32 12.65 8.71 14.81
CA SER A 32 12.39 7.92 13.61
C SER A 32 12.53 8.79 12.36
N ILE A 33 12.83 8.15 11.24
CA ILE A 33 12.81 8.78 9.91
C ILE A 33 11.81 8.01 9.09
N THR A 34 10.70 8.66 8.73
CA THR A 34 9.66 8.10 7.86
C THR A 34 9.80 8.73 6.48
N ILE A 35 9.94 7.91 5.45
CA ILE A 35 9.94 8.36 4.06
C ILE A 35 8.73 7.74 3.37
N ILE A 36 7.87 8.60 2.82
CA ILE A 36 6.78 8.21 1.92
C ILE A 36 7.11 8.85 0.57
N ALA A 37 7.21 8.03 -0.45
CA ALA A 37 7.54 8.46 -1.81
C ALA A 37 6.51 7.90 -2.79
N THR A 38 6.28 8.61 -3.89
CA THR A 38 5.46 8.15 -5.00
C THR A 38 6.34 7.48 -6.04
N ALA A 39 5.92 6.32 -6.53
CA ALA A 39 6.52 5.67 -7.68
C ALA A 39 5.52 5.66 -8.84
N LEU A 40 6.03 5.87 -10.06
CA LEU A 40 5.24 5.70 -11.27
C LEU A 40 5.33 4.24 -11.71
N VAL A 41 4.19 3.68 -12.11
CA VAL A 41 4.05 2.33 -12.67
C VAL A 41 3.17 2.41 -13.92
N ASP A 42 3.20 1.37 -14.75
CA ASP A 42 2.41 1.30 -15.98
C ASP A 42 2.62 2.52 -16.91
N THR A 43 3.85 3.03 -16.97
CA THR A 43 4.26 4.15 -17.83
C THR A 43 4.60 3.70 -19.25
N GLY A 44 4.74 2.38 -19.47
CA GLY A 44 5.27 1.78 -20.70
C GLY A 44 6.79 1.79 -20.78
N SER A 45 7.48 2.34 -19.79
CA SER A 45 8.94 2.35 -19.68
C SER A 45 9.45 1.17 -18.86
N ARG A 46 10.18 0.26 -19.50
CA ARG A 46 10.85 -0.85 -18.82
C ARG A 46 11.85 -0.38 -17.75
N MET A 47 12.36 0.85 -17.88
CA MET A 47 13.21 1.48 -16.87
C MET A 47 12.45 1.72 -15.57
N ASP A 48 11.22 2.23 -15.67
CA ASP A 48 10.38 2.54 -14.51
C ASP A 48 9.94 1.26 -13.81
N ASP A 49 9.59 0.21 -14.56
CA ASP A 49 9.25 -1.11 -14.00
C ASP A 49 10.41 -1.69 -13.17
N VAL A 50 11.64 -1.60 -13.70
CA VAL A 50 12.85 -2.08 -13.01
C VAL A 50 13.16 -1.24 -11.78
N ILE A 51 13.00 0.08 -11.87
CA ILE A 51 13.15 0.97 -10.72
C ILE A 51 12.14 0.60 -9.63
N PHE A 52 10.87 0.41 -9.99
CA PHE A 52 9.80 0.07 -9.06
C PHE A 52 10.09 -1.25 -8.32
N GLU A 53 10.44 -2.31 -9.04
CA GLU A 53 10.75 -3.61 -8.43
C GLU A 53 11.97 -3.55 -7.49
N GLU A 54 13.00 -2.77 -7.83
CA GLU A 54 14.17 -2.57 -6.98
C GLU A 54 13.86 -1.81 -5.69
N PHE A 55 12.93 -0.85 -5.73
CA PHE A 55 12.48 -0.12 -4.55
C PHE A 55 11.47 -0.88 -3.70
N LYS A 56 10.62 -1.72 -4.31
CA LYS A 56 9.67 -2.60 -3.62
C LYS A 56 10.36 -3.55 -2.64
N GLY A 57 11.55 -4.05 -3.01
CA GLY A 57 12.38 -4.85 -2.11
C GLY A 57 12.97 -4.06 -0.93
N THR A 58 13.08 -2.73 -1.06
CA THR A 58 13.70 -1.84 -0.06
C THR A 58 12.68 -1.32 0.96
N GLY A 59 11.44 -1.05 0.53
CA GLY A 59 10.36 -0.56 1.39
C GLY A 59 9.66 -1.64 2.21
N ASN A 60 8.80 -1.21 3.14
CA ASN A 60 7.95 -2.08 3.96
C ASN A 60 6.45 -1.75 3.89
N MET A 61 6.05 -0.69 3.19
CA MET A 61 4.66 -0.29 2.95
C MET A 61 4.49 0.01 1.46
N GLU A 62 3.38 -0.46 0.88
CA GLU A 62 2.95 -0.14 -0.48
C GLU A 62 1.50 0.33 -0.46
N LEU A 63 1.22 1.45 -1.14
CA LEU A 63 -0.13 1.96 -1.36
C LEU A 63 -0.34 2.12 -2.88
N HIS A 64 -1.04 1.17 -3.47
CA HIS A 64 -1.29 1.11 -4.91
C HIS A 64 -2.52 1.93 -5.27
N LEU A 65 -2.42 2.69 -6.35
CA LEU A 65 -3.54 3.45 -6.92
C LEU A 65 -3.99 2.82 -8.24
N GLU A 66 -5.30 2.67 -8.44
CA GLU A 66 -5.88 1.99 -9.59
C GLU A 66 -6.50 2.99 -10.58
N ARG A 67 -6.06 2.94 -11.84
CA ARG A 67 -6.54 3.83 -12.92
C ARG A 67 -8.03 3.68 -13.17
N LYS A 68 -8.57 2.45 -13.09
CA LYS A 68 -10.00 2.19 -13.28
C LYS A 68 -10.90 2.92 -12.27
N LEU A 69 -10.41 3.16 -11.05
CA LEU A 69 -11.14 3.95 -10.05
C LEU A 69 -11.19 5.43 -10.45
N VAL A 70 -10.06 5.96 -10.93
CA VAL A 70 -9.96 7.35 -11.43
C VAL A 70 -10.87 7.57 -12.64
N ASP A 71 -10.87 6.65 -13.60
CA ASP A 71 -11.71 6.73 -14.80
C ASP A 71 -13.20 6.80 -14.46
N LYS A 72 -13.61 6.12 -13.38
CA LYS A 72 -14.97 6.16 -12.83
C LYS A 72 -15.21 7.28 -11.82
N ARG A 73 -14.22 8.13 -11.55
CA ARG A 73 -14.26 9.22 -10.54
C ARG A 73 -14.56 8.73 -9.11
N VAL A 74 -14.14 7.51 -8.78
CA VAL A 74 -14.24 6.96 -7.43
C VAL A 74 -12.96 7.31 -6.66
N PHE A 75 -13.11 8.04 -5.56
CA PHE A 75 -12.00 8.48 -4.72
C PHE A 75 -12.21 8.11 -3.25
N PRO A 76 -11.15 7.71 -2.52
CA PRO A 76 -9.77 7.59 -2.97
C PRO A 76 -9.55 6.38 -3.90
N ALA A 77 -8.70 6.53 -4.93
CA ALA A 77 -8.49 5.52 -5.97
C ALA A 77 -7.52 4.41 -5.55
N ILE A 78 -7.68 3.86 -4.35
CA ILE A 78 -6.74 2.89 -3.75
C ILE A 78 -7.13 1.45 -4.13
N ASP A 79 -6.15 0.66 -4.57
CA ASP A 79 -6.28 -0.79 -4.67
C ASP A 79 -6.01 -1.42 -3.30
N ILE A 80 -7.08 -1.78 -2.59
CA ILE A 80 -7.00 -2.36 -1.24
C ILE A 80 -6.27 -3.71 -1.24
N ASN A 81 -6.44 -4.51 -2.28
CA ASN A 81 -5.90 -5.87 -2.34
C ASN A 81 -4.40 -5.87 -2.59
N LYS A 82 -3.89 -4.94 -3.42
CA LYS A 82 -2.45 -4.79 -3.65
C LYS A 82 -1.72 -3.99 -2.56
N SER A 83 -2.44 -3.15 -1.81
CA SER A 83 -1.85 -2.30 -0.77
C SER A 83 -1.67 -3.06 0.55
N GLY A 84 -0.59 -2.77 1.27
CA GLY A 84 -0.29 -3.41 2.56
C GLY A 84 0.98 -2.90 3.23
N THR A 85 1.14 -3.25 4.50
CA THR A 85 2.34 -2.94 5.31
C THR A 85 2.88 -4.23 5.92
N ARG A 86 4.19 -4.45 5.84
CA ARG A 86 4.85 -5.57 6.51
C ARG A 86 4.88 -5.31 8.01
N LYS A 87 4.65 -6.37 8.80
CA LYS A 87 4.60 -6.31 10.28
C LYS A 87 3.52 -5.34 10.82
N GLU A 88 2.35 -5.30 10.19
CA GLU A 88 1.24 -4.44 10.62
C GLU A 88 0.72 -4.77 12.03
N GLU A 89 1.00 -5.97 12.54
CA GLU A 89 0.73 -6.38 13.93
C GLU A 89 1.48 -5.58 14.99
N LEU A 90 2.53 -4.85 14.61
CA LEU A 90 3.24 -3.93 15.50
C LEU A 90 2.59 -2.54 15.54
N LEU A 91 1.66 -2.26 14.62
CA LEU A 91 1.06 -0.93 14.39
C LEU A 91 -0.43 -0.88 14.74
N VAL A 92 -1.12 -2.01 14.65
CA VAL A 92 -2.57 -2.11 14.83
C VAL A 92 -2.87 -3.03 16.01
N ASP A 93 -3.83 -2.64 16.85
CA ASP A 93 -4.31 -3.50 17.92
C ASP A 93 -4.83 -4.83 17.37
N SER A 94 -4.57 -5.92 18.09
CA SER A 94 -4.93 -7.27 17.67
C SER A 94 -6.42 -7.47 17.34
N ALA A 95 -7.33 -6.80 18.06
CA ALA A 95 -8.76 -6.89 17.80
C ALA A 95 -9.15 -6.21 16.49
N ASP A 96 -8.56 -5.04 16.21
CA ASP A 96 -8.78 -4.31 14.97
C ASP A 96 -8.10 -5.00 13.78
N LEU A 97 -6.92 -5.57 13.98
CA LEU A 97 -6.22 -6.33 12.95
C LEU A 97 -7.04 -7.54 12.48
N ALA A 98 -7.66 -8.27 13.42
CA ALA A 98 -8.55 -9.39 13.09
C ALA A 98 -9.75 -8.94 12.24
N ARG A 99 -10.33 -7.77 12.54
CA ARG A 99 -11.46 -7.19 11.79
C ARG A 99 -11.02 -6.71 10.40
N ILE A 100 -9.86 -6.07 10.28
CA ILE A 100 -9.26 -5.68 9.00
C ILE A 100 -9.03 -6.91 8.13
N TRP A 101 -8.58 -8.02 8.71
CA TRP A 101 -8.42 -9.29 8.01
C TRP A 101 -9.74 -9.84 7.47
N VAL A 102 -10.80 -9.82 8.28
CA VAL A 102 -12.15 -10.21 7.81
C VAL A 102 -12.61 -9.31 6.68
N LEU A 103 -12.44 -7.99 6.82
CA LEU A 103 -12.75 -7.03 5.76
C LEU A 103 -12.00 -7.35 4.47
N ARG A 104 -10.69 -7.58 4.54
CA ARG A 104 -9.87 -7.97 3.38
C ARG A 104 -10.38 -9.25 2.72
N LYS A 105 -10.79 -10.26 3.49
CA LYS A 105 -11.39 -11.49 2.93
C LYS A 105 -12.69 -11.23 2.18
N VAL A 106 -13.53 -10.32 2.68
CA VAL A 106 -14.79 -9.93 2.02
C VAL A 106 -14.52 -9.15 0.73
N LEU A 107 -13.50 -8.29 0.71
CA LEU A 107 -13.15 -7.48 -0.46
C LEU A 107 -12.36 -8.25 -1.54
N ASN A 108 -11.60 -9.28 -1.16
CA ASN A 108 -10.74 -10.03 -2.08
C ASN A 108 -11.42 -10.57 -3.37
N PRO A 109 -12.64 -11.15 -3.34
CA PRO A 109 -13.29 -11.64 -4.55
C PRO A 109 -13.85 -10.55 -5.46
N LEU A 110 -13.92 -9.30 -5.00
CA LEU A 110 -14.49 -8.18 -5.75
C LEU A 110 -13.44 -7.53 -6.65
N SER A 111 -13.87 -6.91 -7.75
CA SER A 111 -12.99 -6.04 -8.53
C SER A 111 -12.55 -4.82 -7.70
N PRO A 112 -11.45 -4.13 -8.05
CA PRO A 112 -11.02 -2.93 -7.34
C PRO A 112 -12.09 -1.85 -7.22
N VAL A 113 -12.93 -1.69 -8.26
CA VAL A 113 -14.04 -0.73 -8.27
C VAL A 113 -15.12 -1.13 -7.28
N GLU A 114 -15.63 -2.36 -7.38
CA GLU A 114 -16.67 -2.87 -6.48
C GLU A 114 -16.20 -2.88 -5.02
N SER A 115 -14.93 -3.22 -4.79
CA SER A 115 -14.31 -3.19 -3.46
C SER A 115 -14.34 -1.80 -2.86
N MET A 116 -13.95 -0.78 -3.63
CA MET A 116 -13.91 0.61 -3.14
C MET A 116 -15.32 1.18 -2.95
N GLU A 117 -16.24 0.91 -3.88
CA GLU A 117 -17.64 1.35 -3.75
C GLU A 117 -18.30 0.75 -2.51
N LEU A 118 -18.14 -0.55 -2.28
CA LEU A 118 -18.65 -1.22 -1.08
C LEU A 118 -18.02 -0.65 0.20
N LEU A 119 -16.70 -0.43 0.20
CA LEU A 119 -16.00 0.14 1.34
C LEU A 119 -16.50 1.56 1.66
N LEU A 120 -16.62 2.42 0.65
CA LEU A 120 -17.15 3.78 0.81
C LEU A 120 -18.60 3.78 1.29
N GLU A 121 -19.44 2.91 0.75
CA GLU A 121 -20.84 2.75 1.19
C GLU A 121 -20.90 2.42 2.69
N LYS A 122 -20.07 1.47 3.16
CA LYS A 122 -20.04 1.09 4.58
C LYS A 122 -19.44 2.18 5.46
N LEU A 123 -18.33 2.79 5.06
CA LEU A 123 -17.69 3.88 5.80
C LEU A 123 -18.63 5.07 5.97
N SER A 124 -19.42 5.41 4.93
CA SER A 124 -20.37 6.54 4.96
C SER A 124 -21.45 6.41 6.04
N LYS A 125 -21.71 5.19 6.53
CA LYS A 125 -22.69 4.90 7.58
C LYS A 125 -22.14 5.14 8.99
N THR A 126 -20.86 5.47 9.11
CA THR A 126 -20.16 5.63 10.39
C THR A 126 -19.37 6.93 10.42
N LYS A 127 -19.14 7.48 11.62
CA LYS A 127 -18.35 8.71 11.78
C LYS A 127 -16.87 8.45 11.97
N THR A 128 -16.51 7.28 12.50
CA THR A 128 -15.14 6.92 12.84
C THR A 128 -14.80 5.52 12.37
N ASN A 129 -13.52 5.27 12.11
CA ASN A 129 -13.03 3.94 11.75
C ASN A 129 -13.28 2.92 12.88
N SER A 130 -13.24 3.35 14.14
CA SER A 130 -13.54 2.50 15.29
C SER A 130 -14.99 1.99 15.24
N ASP A 131 -15.96 2.87 14.97
CA ASP A 131 -17.37 2.48 14.81
C ASP A 131 -17.56 1.53 13.62
N PHE A 132 -16.88 1.82 12.51
CA PHE A 132 -16.89 0.96 11.33
C PHE A 132 -16.35 -0.44 11.64
N LEU A 133 -15.16 -0.55 12.22
CA LEU A 133 -14.55 -1.83 12.58
C LEU A 133 -15.40 -2.61 13.59
N ASN A 134 -15.98 -1.92 14.57
CA ASN A 134 -16.92 -2.53 15.51
C ASN A 134 -18.20 -3.05 14.83
N SER A 135 -18.66 -2.39 13.76
CA SER A 135 -19.84 -2.85 12.99
C SER A 135 -19.59 -4.12 12.15
N LEU A 136 -18.33 -4.44 11.85
CA LEU A 136 -17.95 -5.63 11.09
C LEU A 136 -17.95 -6.91 11.93
N SER A 137 -17.80 -6.79 13.26
CA SER A 137 -18.05 -7.91 14.17
C SER A 137 -19.55 -8.17 14.23
N GLY A 138 -19.98 -9.27 13.59
CA GLY A 138 -21.35 -9.75 13.63
C GLY A 138 -21.93 -9.73 15.06
N GLY A 139 -23.19 -9.31 15.13
CA GLY A 139 -23.92 -8.96 16.35
C GLY A 139 -23.70 -9.89 17.53
N LYS A 140 -23.34 -9.29 18.67
CA LYS A 140 -23.86 -9.74 19.96
C LYS A 140 -25.17 -9.00 20.20
N ASN A 141 -26.26 -9.57 19.69
CA ASN A 141 -27.58 -9.52 20.31
C ASN A 141 -28.09 -10.96 20.32
#